data_AF-A0A2W5VJ52-F1
#
_entry.id   AF-A0A2W5VJ52-F1
#
_cell.length_a   1.000
_cell.length_b   1.000
_cell.length_c   1.000
_cell.angle_alpha   90.00
_cell.angle_beta   90.00
_cell.angle_gamma   90.00
#
_symmetry.space_group_name_H-M   'P 1'
#
loop_
_entity.id
_entity.type
_entity.pdbx_description
1 polymer ?
#
loop_
_entity_poly.entity_id
_entity_poly.type
_entity_poly.pdbx_seq_one_letter_code
_entity_poly.pdbx_strand_id
1 'polypeptide(L)'
;MLNSAVLSGAADLIAELGGDPFDIARQANIPPAALFESGIPVLGYSMTDFFELAASSCDCRVFGIKLAERESEDPLGPLGVLLETARTVEAMLHDLTTYFETFSEAAVVGLERTGEGAVLSFEGRAGHCDSEVQMVEFTLTRNVVAVAKRCQAGWRPAAAMFRHAAPRELAAHREVFGLNLMFEQDRNGVFYDRETLDRPWRIGTSPPRSEAERALFEADKARKPLIAARVEVAMRSQLNLADGTIIAISDQLGLPSRTLQRKLEAERTSFRAILNT
;
A
#
# COMPACT_ATOMS: atom_id res chain seq x y z
N MET A 1 -0.64 8.36 2.73
CA MET A 1 -2.10 8.05 2.66
C MET A 1 -2.35 6.96 1.63
N LEU A 2 -3.45 6.23 1.74
CA LEU A 2 -3.96 5.24 0.80
C LEU A 2 -5.43 5.55 0.47
N ASN A 3 -5.88 5.15 -0.71
CA ASN A 3 -7.29 5.30 -1.10
C ASN A 3 -8.15 4.21 -0.45
N SER A 4 -9.34 4.56 0.05
CA SER A 4 -10.32 3.63 0.60
C SER A 4 -10.78 2.54 -0.37
N ALA A 5 -10.55 2.69 -1.68
CA ALA A 5 -10.76 1.63 -2.67
C ALA A 5 -10.00 0.32 -2.34
N VAL A 6 -8.91 0.38 -1.55
CA VAL A 6 -8.21 -0.80 -1.02
C VAL A 6 -9.12 -1.68 -0.12
N LEU A 7 -10.15 -1.08 0.50
CA LEU A 7 -11.11 -1.73 1.39
C LEU A 7 -12.35 -2.26 0.64
N SER A 8 -12.40 -2.13 -0.68
CA SER A 8 -13.54 -2.59 -1.48
C SER A 8 -13.78 -4.08 -1.25
N GLY A 9 -15.01 -4.43 -0.85
CA GLY A 9 -15.41 -5.80 -0.50
C GLY A 9 -14.97 -6.27 0.89
N ALA A 10 -14.26 -5.46 1.68
CA ALA A 10 -13.81 -5.84 3.02
C ALA A 10 -14.96 -5.99 4.01
N ALA A 11 -15.96 -5.10 3.94
CA ALA A 11 -17.14 -5.18 4.81
C ALA A 11 -17.91 -6.50 4.61
N ASP A 12 -18.12 -6.88 3.35
CA ASP A 12 -18.79 -8.14 3.01
C ASP A 12 -17.97 -9.35 3.44
N LEU A 13 -16.66 -9.34 3.18
CA LEU A 13 -15.77 -10.43 3.60
C LEU A 13 -15.78 -10.61 5.13
N ILE A 14 -15.70 -9.52 5.89
CA ILE A 14 -15.75 -9.56 7.35
C ILE A 14 -17.09 -10.13 7.82
N ALA A 15 -18.22 -9.66 7.24
CA ALA A 15 -19.54 -10.15 7.59
C ALA A 15 -19.73 -11.65 7.28
N GLU A 16 -19.22 -12.11 6.12
CA GLU A 16 -19.22 -13.53 5.74
C GLU A 16 -18.39 -14.41 6.68
N LEU A 17 -17.32 -13.85 7.26
CA LEU A 17 -16.50 -14.52 8.27
C LEU A 17 -17.07 -14.36 9.70
N GLY A 18 -18.22 -13.70 9.85
CA GLY A 18 -18.92 -13.53 11.13
C GLY A 18 -18.42 -12.38 12.00
N GLY A 19 -17.58 -11.49 11.47
CA GLY A 19 -17.09 -10.29 12.16
C GLY A 19 -18.00 -9.06 11.98
N ASP A 20 -17.73 -8.01 12.76
CA ASP A 20 -18.36 -6.69 12.60
C ASP A 20 -17.40 -5.72 11.90
N PRO A 21 -17.67 -5.33 10.64
CA PRO A 21 -16.78 -4.44 9.90
C PRO A 21 -16.71 -3.02 10.48
N PHE A 22 -17.77 -2.55 11.14
CA PHE A 22 -17.79 -1.22 11.75
C PHE A 22 -16.93 -1.16 13.00
N ASP A 23 -16.94 -2.24 13.80
CA ASP A 23 -16.10 -2.31 14.98
C ASP A 23 -14.60 -2.38 14.61
N ILE A 24 -14.25 -3.21 13.62
CA ILE A 24 -12.86 -3.28 13.12
C ILE A 24 -12.41 -1.93 12.55
N ALA A 25 -13.24 -1.27 11.73
CA ALA A 25 -12.93 0.06 11.20
C ALA A 25 -12.72 1.09 12.31
N ARG A 26 -13.58 1.09 13.34
CA ARG A 26 -13.46 1.98 14.50
C ARG A 26 -12.15 1.74 15.24
N GLN A 27 -11.78 0.48 15.50
CA GLN A 27 -10.52 0.13 16.18
C GLN A 27 -9.29 0.54 15.36
N ALA A 28 -9.34 0.41 14.04
CA ALA A 28 -8.28 0.81 13.12
C ALA A 28 -8.21 2.33 12.85
N ASN A 29 -9.12 3.13 13.41
CA ASN A 29 -9.30 4.56 13.11
C ASN A 29 -9.64 4.83 11.64
N ILE A 30 -10.37 3.93 11.00
CA ILE A 30 -10.89 4.08 9.64
C ILE A 30 -12.30 4.68 9.71
N PRO A 31 -12.60 5.77 8.96
CA PRO A 31 -13.95 6.27 8.84
C PRO A 31 -14.89 5.18 8.27
N PRO A 32 -16.05 4.90 8.89
CA PRO A 32 -16.96 3.86 8.40
C PRO A 32 -17.35 3.98 6.92
N ALA A 33 -17.47 5.22 6.42
CA ALA A 33 -17.76 5.47 5.00
C ALA A 33 -16.69 4.89 4.06
N ALA A 34 -15.42 4.81 4.49
CA ALA A 34 -14.32 4.25 3.70
C ALA A 34 -14.47 2.75 3.41
N LEU A 35 -15.37 2.04 4.09
CA LEU A 35 -15.68 0.65 3.78
C LEU A 35 -16.55 0.49 2.52
N PHE A 36 -17.26 1.54 2.13
CA PHE A 36 -18.29 1.50 1.08
C PHE A 36 -18.04 2.54 -0.02
N GLU A 37 -17.33 3.62 0.29
CA GLU A 37 -17.02 4.72 -0.62
C GLU A 37 -15.52 4.72 -0.95
N SER A 38 -15.19 4.78 -2.24
CA SER A 38 -13.84 5.01 -2.72
C SER A 38 -13.46 6.50 -2.72
N GLY A 39 -12.17 6.78 -2.81
CA GLY A 39 -11.66 8.16 -2.84
C GLY A 39 -11.49 8.82 -1.47
N ILE A 40 -11.86 8.13 -0.38
CA ILE A 40 -11.59 8.61 0.98
C ILE A 40 -10.12 8.33 1.30
N PRO A 41 -9.31 9.36 1.60
CA PRO A 41 -7.91 9.15 1.94
C PRO A 41 -7.82 8.59 3.38
N VAL A 42 -7.16 7.45 3.52
CA VAL A 42 -6.92 6.74 4.80
C VAL A 42 -5.42 6.72 5.09
N LEU A 43 -5.05 6.76 6.38
CA LEU A 43 -3.65 6.67 6.79
C LEU A 43 -3.11 5.25 6.55
N GLY A 44 -1.85 5.15 6.10
CA GLY A 44 -1.28 3.87 5.68
C GLY A 44 -1.24 2.82 6.80
N TYR A 45 -0.90 3.26 8.02
CA TYR A 45 -0.92 2.38 9.19
C TYR A 45 -2.35 2.03 9.63
N SER A 46 -3.32 2.94 9.50
CA SER A 46 -4.73 2.60 9.77
C SER A 46 -5.24 1.52 8.82
N MET A 47 -4.83 1.59 7.55
CA MET A 47 -5.11 0.53 6.58
C MET A 47 -4.48 -0.79 7.00
N THR A 48 -3.19 -0.77 7.36
CA THR A 48 -2.45 -1.97 7.76
C THR A 48 -3.09 -2.61 9.00
N ASP A 49 -3.36 -1.81 10.04
CA ASP A 49 -4.04 -2.25 11.26
C ASP A 49 -5.43 -2.83 10.98
N PHE A 50 -6.20 -2.23 10.08
CA PHE A 50 -7.50 -2.78 9.71
C PHE A 50 -7.39 -4.19 9.15
N PHE A 51 -6.40 -4.44 8.28
CA PHE A 51 -6.17 -5.76 7.72
C PHE A 51 -5.75 -6.79 8.79
N GLU A 52 -4.86 -6.41 9.72
CA GLU A 52 -4.43 -7.27 10.82
C GLU A 52 -5.56 -7.54 11.84
N LEU A 53 -6.34 -6.50 12.17
CA LEU A 53 -7.50 -6.60 13.04
C LEU A 53 -8.60 -7.45 12.41
N ALA A 54 -8.84 -7.33 11.10
CA ALA A 54 -9.81 -8.15 10.40
C ALA A 54 -9.39 -9.62 10.40
N ALA A 55 -8.12 -9.92 10.10
CA ALA A 55 -7.60 -11.28 10.13
C ALA A 55 -7.71 -11.92 11.51
N SER A 56 -7.34 -11.20 12.58
CA SER A 56 -7.40 -11.71 13.95
C SER A 56 -8.82 -11.82 14.48
N SER A 57 -9.67 -10.81 14.27
CA SER A 57 -11.06 -10.80 14.76
C SER A 57 -11.94 -11.84 14.08
N CYS A 58 -11.63 -12.18 12.82
CA CYS A 58 -12.37 -13.15 12.03
C CYS A 58 -11.73 -14.56 12.02
N ASP A 59 -10.66 -14.80 12.80
CA ASP A 59 -9.84 -16.02 12.77
C ASP A 59 -9.45 -16.46 11.34
N CYS A 60 -9.10 -15.48 10.50
CA CYS A 60 -8.80 -15.67 9.09
C CYS A 60 -7.37 -15.23 8.77
N ARG A 61 -6.42 -16.14 8.95
CA ARG A 61 -4.99 -15.89 8.68
C ARG A 61 -4.69 -15.45 7.26
N VAL A 62 -5.53 -15.77 6.28
CA VAL A 62 -5.34 -15.43 4.86
C VAL A 62 -6.31 -14.31 4.40
N PHE A 63 -6.70 -13.43 5.32
CA PHE A 63 -7.65 -12.36 5.04
C PHE A 63 -7.19 -11.48 3.88
N GLY A 64 -5.92 -11.06 3.87
CA GLY A 64 -5.36 -10.23 2.79
C GLY A 64 -5.45 -10.90 1.43
N ILE A 65 -5.15 -12.20 1.35
CA ILE A 65 -5.28 -12.99 0.11
C ILE A 65 -6.75 -13.05 -0.33
N LYS A 66 -7.67 -13.42 0.56
CA LYS A 66 -9.11 -13.53 0.24
C LYS A 66 -9.71 -12.22 -0.21
N LEU A 67 -9.31 -11.10 0.40
CA LEU A 67 -9.80 -9.78 0.00
C LEU A 67 -9.26 -9.38 -1.37
N ALA A 68 -7.99 -9.70 -1.66
CA ALA A 68 -7.37 -9.38 -2.95
C ALA A 68 -8.02 -10.09 -4.14
N GLU A 69 -8.59 -11.28 -3.91
CA GLU A 69 -9.30 -12.08 -4.91
C GLU A 69 -10.69 -11.55 -5.25
N ARG A 70 -11.27 -10.67 -4.43
CA ARG A 70 -12.56 -10.06 -4.73
C ARG A 70 -12.44 -9.09 -5.92
N GLU A 71 -13.48 -9.08 -6.76
CA GLU A 71 -13.63 -8.03 -7.75
C GLU A 71 -13.76 -6.69 -7.01
N SER A 72 -12.85 -5.78 -7.29
CA SER A 72 -12.75 -4.50 -6.60
C SER A 72 -12.61 -3.38 -7.62
N GLU A 73 -13.00 -2.17 -7.23
CA GLU A 73 -12.53 -0.96 -7.89
C GLU A 73 -10.99 -0.95 -7.91
N ASP A 74 -10.39 -0.32 -8.92
CA ASP A 74 -8.94 -0.21 -9.02
C ASP A 74 -8.42 0.78 -7.95
N PRO A 75 -7.72 0.30 -6.89
CA PRO A 75 -7.24 1.19 -5.85
C PRO A 75 -6.13 2.12 -6.34
N LEU A 76 -5.52 1.86 -7.51
CA LEU A 76 -4.40 2.62 -8.04
C LEU A 76 -4.84 3.91 -8.75
N GLY A 77 -6.12 4.06 -9.10
CA GLY A 77 -6.65 5.29 -9.72
C GLY A 77 -5.81 5.74 -10.93
N PRO A 78 -5.31 7.00 -10.97
CA PRO A 78 -4.45 7.47 -12.07
C PRO A 78 -3.18 6.67 -12.29
N LEU A 79 -2.59 6.08 -11.23
CA LEU A 79 -1.44 5.19 -11.38
C LEU A 79 -1.86 3.94 -12.14
N GLY A 80 -2.99 3.34 -11.81
CA GLY A 80 -3.52 2.17 -12.51
C GLY A 80 -3.66 2.42 -14.01
N VAL A 81 -4.29 3.53 -14.39
CA VAL A 81 -4.42 3.98 -15.78
C VAL A 81 -3.06 4.11 -16.48
N LEU A 82 -2.05 4.66 -15.80
CA LEU A 82 -0.69 4.76 -16.34
C LEU A 82 -0.09 3.37 -16.59
N LEU A 83 -0.24 2.45 -15.64
CA LEU A 83 0.24 1.07 -15.76
C LEU A 83 -0.39 0.34 -16.94
N GLU A 84 -1.66 0.60 -17.27
CA GLU A 84 -2.31 0.00 -18.45
C GLU A 84 -1.65 0.40 -19.78
N THR A 85 -0.98 1.57 -19.83
CA THR A 85 -0.26 2.04 -21.02
C THR A 85 1.04 1.29 -21.30
N ALA A 86 1.52 0.49 -20.34
CA ALA A 86 2.76 -0.27 -20.48
C ALA A 86 2.67 -1.31 -21.61
N ARG A 87 3.81 -1.54 -22.27
CA ARG A 87 3.89 -2.49 -23.39
C ARG A 87 4.12 -3.92 -22.93
N THR A 88 4.94 -4.12 -21.90
CA THR A 88 5.32 -5.42 -21.35
C THR A 88 5.09 -5.44 -19.84
N VAL A 89 5.08 -6.62 -19.24
CA VAL A 89 5.05 -6.77 -17.78
C VAL A 89 6.24 -6.04 -17.16
N GLU A 90 7.44 -6.15 -17.73
CA GLU A 90 8.60 -5.40 -17.23
C GLU A 90 8.39 -3.89 -17.23
N ALA A 91 7.87 -3.33 -18.33
CA ALA A 91 7.60 -1.90 -18.42
C ALA A 91 6.56 -1.46 -17.38
N MET A 92 5.54 -2.31 -17.13
CA MET A 92 4.54 -2.05 -16.10
C MET A 92 5.16 -2.06 -14.70
N LEU A 93 5.97 -3.07 -14.36
CA LEU A 93 6.63 -3.13 -13.05
C LEU A 93 7.57 -1.94 -12.86
N HIS A 94 8.30 -1.55 -13.90
CA HIS A 94 9.14 -0.35 -13.87
C HIS A 94 8.31 0.91 -13.61
N ASP A 95 7.21 1.11 -14.34
CA ASP A 95 6.30 2.24 -14.12
C ASP A 95 5.72 2.23 -12.71
N LEU A 96 5.30 1.06 -12.21
CA LEU A 96 4.83 0.90 -10.83
C LEU A 96 5.89 1.42 -9.86
N THR A 97 7.14 0.96 -9.94
CA THR A 97 8.20 1.42 -9.03
C THR A 97 8.55 2.90 -9.18
N THR A 98 8.50 3.42 -10.41
CA THR A 98 8.84 4.82 -10.70
C THR A 98 7.81 5.79 -10.12
N TYR A 99 6.54 5.42 -10.16
CA TYR A 99 5.43 6.31 -9.83
C TYR A 99 4.74 5.94 -8.50
N PHE A 100 5.15 4.87 -7.82
CA PHE A 100 4.50 4.42 -6.59
C PHE A 100 4.60 5.45 -5.46
N GLU A 101 5.75 6.12 -5.28
CA GLU A 101 5.88 7.10 -4.19
C GLU A 101 4.92 8.30 -4.34
N THR A 102 4.69 8.72 -5.59
CA THR A 102 3.70 9.73 -5.95
C THR A 102 2.28 9.27 -5.60
N PHE A 103 2.00 7.97 -5.80
CA PHE A 103 0.73 7.36 -5.44
C PHE A 103 0.55 7.19 -3.92
N SER A 104 1.56 6.68 -3.22
CA SER A 104 1.50 6.43 -1.78
C SER A 104 2.84 6.56 -1.07
N GLU A 105 2.82 7.29 0.04
CA GLU A 105 3.92 7.35 1.02
C GLU A 105 3.89 6.20 2.04
N ALA A 106 2.90 5.30 1.97
CA ALA A 106 2.73 4.25 2.99
C ALA A 106 3.72 3.08 2.82
N ALA A 107 4.26 2.90 1.62
CA ALA A 107 5.13 1.78 1.30
C ALA A 107 6.18 2.18 0.26
N VAL A 108 7.20 1.35 0.12
CA VAL A 108 8.25 1.41 -0.89
C VAL A 108 8.09 0.19 -1.79
N VAL A 109 8.18 0.40 -3.10
CA VAL A 109 8.17 -0.67 -4.09
C VAL A 109 9.49 -0.65 -4.84
N GLY A 110 10.20 -1.77 -4.83
CA GLY A 110 11.48 -1.94 -5.49
C GLY A 110 11.40 -2.93 -6.64
N LEU A 111 12.24 -2.74 -7.67
CA LEU A 111 12.42 -3.70 -8.75
C LEU A 111 13.91 -3.99 -8.92
N GLU A 112 14.32 -5.19 -8.50
CA GLU A 112 15.70 -5.64 -8.62
C GLU A 112 15.83 -6.58 -9.82
N ARG A 113 16.61 -6.17 -10.83
CA ARG A 113 16.90 -7.01 -12.00
C ARG A 113 18.01 -8.00 -11.68
N THR A 114 17.85 -9.23 -12.15
CA THR A 114 18.80 -10.32 -12.02
C THR A 114 19.16 -10.88 -13.40
N GLY A 115 20.10 -11.82 -13.46
CA GLY A 115 20.39 -12.54 -14.70
C GLY A 115 19.19 -13.33 -15.23
N GLU A 116 18.29 -13.79 -14.36
CA GLU A 116 17.22 -14.75 -14.70
C GLU A 116 15.82 -14.12 -14.78
N GLY A 117 15.69 -12.86 -14.37
CA GLY A 117 14.40 -12.18 -14.27
C GLY A 117 14.49 -10.94 -13.38
N ALA A 118 13.44 -10.64 -12.63
CA ALA A 118 13.42 -9.53 -11.68
C ALA A 118 12.60 -9.86 -10.43
N VAL A 119 13.00 -9.29 -9.29
CA VAL A 119 12.25 -9.35 -8.04
C VAL A 119 11.54 -8.02 -7.84
N LEU A 120 10.20 -8.04 -7.80
CA LEU A 120 9.42 -6.91 -7.31
C LEU A 120 9.29 -7.06 -5.79
N SER A 121 9.74 -6.06 -5.04
CA SER A 121 9.61 -6.02 -3.58
C SER A 121 8.58 -4.99 -3.12
N PHE A 122 7.95 -5.26 -1.99
CA PHE A 122 7.02 -4.35 -1.32
C PHE A 122 7.33 -4.29 0.17
N GLU A 123 7.53 -3.09 0.69
CA GLU A 123 7.83 -2.86 2.10
C GLU A 123 7.00 -1.70 2.64
N GLY A 124 6.26 -1.91 3.73
CA GLY A 124 5.67 -0.81 4.48
C GLY A 124 6.78 0.10 5.04
N ARG A 125 6.56 1.42 5.06
CA ARG A 125 7.53 2.31 5.71
C ARG A 125 7.54 2.06 7.23
N ALA A 126 8.74 1.83 7.77
CA ALA A 126 8.96 1.39 9.14
C ALA A 126 8.34 2.32 10.21
N GLY A 127 8.03 1.75 11.38
CA GLY A 127 7.78 2.49 12.62
C GLY A 127 6.32 2.82 12.95
N HIS A 128 5.33 2.31 12.18
CA HIS A 128 3.93 2.72 12.36
C HIS A 128 2.94 1.58 12.69
N CYS A 129 3.33 0.31 12.53
CA CYS A 129 2.47 -0.87 12.75
C CYS A 129 3.25 -2.01 13.41
N ASP A 130 2.57 -2.84 14.20
CA ASP A 130 3.16 -4.03 14.86
C ASP A 130 3.32 -5.21 13.89
N SER A 131 2.44 -5.30 12.89
CA SER A 131 2.42 -6.35 11.84
C SER A 131 1.96 -5.73 10.52
N GLU A 132 2.47 -6.26 9.41
CA GLU A 132 2.09 -5.87 8.04
C GLU A 132 1.73 -7.07 7.15
N VAL A 133 1.61 -8.25 7.74
CA VAL A 133 1.44 -9.54 7.05
C VAL A 133 0.29 -9.51 6.04
N GLN A 134 -0.88 -9.08 6.48
CA GLN A 134 -2.10 -9.12 5.69
C GLN A 134 -2.08 -8.07 4.57
N MET A 135 -1.54 -6.88 4.83
CA MET A 135 -1.38 -5.82 3.83
C MET A 135 -0.36 -6.22 2.75
N VAL A 136 0.74 -6.86 3.15
CA VAL A 136 1.74 -7.43 2.24
C VAL A 136 1.13 -8.53 1.38
N GLU A 137 0.49 -9.53 2.00
CA GLU A 137 -0.13 -10.65 1.28
C GLU A 137 -1.21 -10.16 0.30
N PHE A 138 -2.03 -9.19 0.70
CA PHE A 138 -3.00 -8.53 -0.19
C PHE A 138 -2.30 -7.90 -1.40
N THR A 139 -1.27 -7.07 -1.16
CA THR A 139 -0.62 -6.28 -2.21
C THR A 139 0.08 -7.17 -3.23
N LEU A 140 0.82 -8.18 -2.75
CA LEU A 140 1.49 -9.14 -3.62
C LEU A 140 0.46 -10.00 -4.38
N THR A 141 -0.65 -10.40 -3.75
CA THR A 141 -1.73 -11.13 -4.43
C THR A 141 -2.33 -10.30 -5.57
N ARG A 142 -2.65 -9.03 -5.33
CA ARG A 142 -3.17 -8.12 -6.38
C ARG A 142 -2.21 -7.99 -7.55
N ASN A 143 -0.92 -7.85 -7.28
CA ASN A 143 0.11 -7.76 -8.33
C ASN A 143 0.19 -9.07 -9.15
N VAL A 144 0.25 -10.22 -8.47
CA VAL A 144 0.31 -11.53 -9.12
C VAL A 144 -0.94 -11.82 -9.94
N VAL A 145 -2.13 -11.55 -9.42
CA VAL A 145 -3.40 -11.70 -10.16
C VAL A 145 -3.44 -10.79 -11.38
N ALA A 146 -2.95 -9.55 -11.26
CA ALA A 146 -2.88 -8.64 -12.40
C ALA A 146 -1.96 -9.18 -13.50
N VAL A 147 -0.79 -9.72 -13.16
CA VAL A 147 0.14 -10.35 -14.12
C VAL A 147 -0.44 -11.64 -14.71
N ALA A 148 -1.04 -12.50 -13.88
CA ALA A 148 -1.61 -13.77 -14.31
C ALA A 148 -2.66 -13.62 -15.43
N LYS A 149 -3.42 -12.52 -15.44
CA LYS A 149 -4.39 -12.19 -16.51
C LYS A 149 -3.73 -11.95 -17.90
N ARG A 150 -2.40 -11.93 -18.00
CA ARG A 150 -1.60 -11.72 -19.22
C ARG A 150 -0.76 -12.95 -19.56
N CYS A 151 -0.86 -13.98 -18.74
CA CYS A 151 -0.17 -15.25 -18.91
C CYS A 151 -1.17 -16.35 -19.28
N GLN A 152 -0.65 -17.55 -19.54
CA GLN A 152 -1.47 -18.73 -19.78
C GLN A 152 -2.25 -19.16 -18.53
N ALA A 153 -3.35 -19.88 -18.73
CA ALA A 153 -4.14 -20.43 -17.63
C ALA A 153 -3.26 -21.27 -16.70
N GLY A 154 -3.40 -21.07 -15.38
CA GLY A 154 -2.60 -21.75 -14.37
C GLY A 154 -1.20 -21.17 -14.14
N TRP A 155 -0.82 -20.07 -14.81
CA TRP A 155 0.44 -19.38 -14.53
C TRP A 155 0.54 -18.95 -13.05
N ARG A 156 1.75 -19.09 -12.49
CA ARG A 156 2.14 -18.67 -11.14
C ARG A 156 3.55 -18.09 -11.21
N PRO A 157 3.95 -17.17 -10.31
CA PRO A 157 5.31 -16.65 -10.31
C PRO A 157 6.32 -17.75 -9.99
N ALA A 158 7.57 -17.52 -10.39
CA ALA A 158 8.64 -18.51 -10.21
C ALA A 158 9.11 -18.61 -8.74
N ALA A 159 8.95 -17.55 -7.96
CA ALA A 159 9.11 -17.58 -6.51
C ALA A 159 8.33 -16.44 -5.83
N ALA A 160 7.95 -16.63 -4.57
CA ALA A 160 7.50 -15.56 -3.69
C ALA A 160 8.25 -15.61 -2.36
N MET A 161 8.60 -14.44 -1.84
CA MET A 161 9.37 -14.25 -0.61
C MET A 161 8.53 -13.43 0.38
N PHE A 162 8.55 -13.86 1.64
CA PHE A 162 7.84 -13.19 2.73
C PHE A 162 8.77 -13.06 3.94
N ARG A 163 8.72 -11.92 4.62
CA ARG A 163 9.48 -11.67 5.85
C ARG A 163 8.90 -12.42 7.04
N HIS A 164 7.59 -12.62 7.05
CA HIS A 164 6.93 -13.32 8.15
C HIS A 164 7.20 -14.83 8.10
N ALA A 165 7.03 -15.47 9.26
CA ALA A 165 7.11 -16.92 9.37
C ALA A 165 6.02 -17.62 8.55
N ALA A 166 6.31 -18.85 8.11
CA ALA A 166 5.35 -19.66 7.37
C ALA A 166 4.07 -19.91 8.20
N PRO A 167 2.87 -19.67 7.65
CA PRO A 167 1.64 -20.08 8.31
C PRO A 167 1.52 -21.61 8.31
N ARG A 168 0.70 -22.14 9.22
CA ARG A 168 0.45 -23.58 9.35
C ARG A 168 -0.11 -24.20 8.07
N GLU A 169 -1.02 -23.49 7.41
CA GLU A 169 -1.68 -23.91 6.18
C GLU A 169 -1.22 -23.01 5.01
N LEU A 170 -0.82 -23.63 3.91
CA LEU A 170 -0.24 -22.94 2.75
C LEU A 170 -1.09 -23.03 1.48
N ALA A 171 -2.30 -23.61 1.56
CA ALA A 171 -3.12 -23.87 0.38
C ALA A 171 -3.42 -22.59 -0.41
N ALA A 172 -3.91 -21.54 0.25
CA ALA A 172 -4.20 -20.26 -0.38
C ALA A 172 -2.94 -19.58 -0.95
N HIS A 173 -1.82 -19.60 -0.20
CA HIS A 173 -0.55 -19.06 -0.71
C HIS A 173 -0.09 -19.80 -1.98
N ARG A 174 -0.18 -21.14 -2.00
CA ARG A 174 0.21 -21.93 -3.18
C ARG A 174 -0.73 -21.69 -4.36
N GLU A 175 -2.01 -21.49 -4.08
CA GLU A 175 -3.00 -21.18 -5.10
C GLU A 175 -2.72 -19.85 -5.78
N VAL A 176 -2.14 -18.85 -5.11
CA VAL A 176 -1.80 -17.55 -5.72
C VAL A 176 -0.37 -17.52 -6.23
N PHE A 177 0.59 -17.92 -5.40
CA PHE A 177 2.03 -17.68 -5.60
C PHE A 177 2.78 -18.91 -6.12
N GLY A 178 2.13 -20.06 -6.24
CA GLY A 178 2.78 -21.30 -6.67
C GLY A 178 3.53 -22.03 -5.56
N LEU A 179 4.34 -23.02 -5.93
CA LEU A 179 4.95 -23.95 -4.97
C LEU A 179 6.23 -23.42 -4.30
N ASN A 180 6.93 -22.50 -4.95
CA ASN A 180 8.22 -21.98 -4.49
C ASN A 180 8.02 -20.77 -3.55
N LEU A 181 7.64 -21.06 -2.31
CA LEU A 181 7.41 -20.08 -1.26
C LEU A 181 8.57 -20.04 -0.28
N MET A 182 9.11 -18.85 -0.04
CA MET A 182 10.21 -18.62 0.90
C MET A 182 9.70 -17.70 2.01
N PHE A 183 9.80 -18.16 3.26
CA PHE A 183 9.38 -17.42 4.46
C PHE A 183 10.59 -17.05 5.31
N GLU A 184 10.42 -16.12 6.26
CA GLU A 184 11.52 -15.61 7.10
C GLU A 184 12.68 -15.01 6.29
N GLN A 185 12.34 -14.35 5.17
CA GLN A 185 13.30 -13.68 4.31
C GLN A 185 13.56 -12.24 4.78
N ASP A 186 14.57 -11.57 4.21
CA ASP A 186 14.88 -10.17 4.51
C ASP A 186 13.85 -9.19 3.90
N ARG A 187 13.11 -9.63 2.88
CA ARG A 187 12.18 -8.83 2.07
C ARG A 187 10.87 -9.55 1.78
N ASN A 188 9.83 -8.79 1.44
CA ASN A 188 8.63 -9.32 0.81
C ASN A 188 8.70 -9.07 -0.69
N GLY A 189 8.38 -10.06 -1.53
CA GLY A 189 8.42 -9.86 -2.97
C GLY A 189 8.03 -11.07 -3.81
N VAL A 190 8.01 -10.85 -5.11
CA VAL A 190 7.69 -11.86 -6.13
C VAL A 190 8.75 -11.82 -7.21
N PHE A 191 9.27 -13.00 -7.56
CA PHE A 191 10.21 -13.17 -8.66
C PHE A 191 9.46 -13.51 -9.96
N TYR A 192 9.75 -12.71 -10.99
CA TYR A 192 9.26 -12.87 -12.34
C TYR A 192 10.42 -13.27 -13.25
N ASP A 193 10.28 -14.41 -13.95
CA ASP A 193 11.26 -14.84 -14.95
C ASP A 193 11.24 -13.94 -16.20
N ARG A 194 12.29 -14.04 -17.02
CA ARG A 194 12.39 -13.28 -18.28
C ARG A 194 11.20 -13.50 -19.21
N GLU A 195 10.71 -14.73 -19.32
CA GLU A 195 9.58 -15.03 -20.20
C GLU A 195 8.33 -14.24 -19.78
N THR A 196 8.06 -14.17 -18.47
CA THR A 196 6.94 -13.41 -17.92
C THR A 196 7.15 -11.90 -18.10
N LEU A 197 8.37 -11.41 -17.87
CA LEU A 197 8.71 -9.99 -18.03
C LEU A 197 8.50 -9.49 -19.47
N ASP A 198 8.78 -10.34 -20.47
CA ASP A 198 8.60 -10.04 -21.89
C ASP A 198 7.14 -10.15 -22.37
N ARG A 199 6.22 -10.68 -21.53
CA ARG A 199 4.80 -10.81 -21.92
C ARG A 199 4.18 -9.44 -22.20
N PRO A 200 3.36 -9.32 -23.26
CA PRO A 200 2.60 -8.10 -23.51
C PRO A 200 1.65 -7.76 -22.34
N TRP A 201 1.67 -6.52 -21.90
CA TRP A 201 0.77 -6.06 -20.83
C TRP A 201 -0.58 -5.54 -21.36
N ARG A 202 -0.56 -4.96 -22.57
CA ARG A 202 -1.61 -4.13 -23.21
C ARG A 202 -3.04 -4.53 -22.83
N ILE A 203 -3.72 -3.63 -22.12
CA ILE A 203 -5.14 -3.70 -21.82
C ILE A 203 -5.85 -2.67 -22.69
N GLY A 204 -6.62 -3.11 -23.69
CA GLY A 204 -7.60 -2.27 -24.40
C GLY A 204 -7.10 -0.90 -24.90
N THR A 205 -8.04 0.06 -24.95
CA THR A 205 -7.80 1.46 -25.33
C THR A 205 -7.60 2.33 -24.09
N SER A 206 -6.43 2.27 -23.48
CA SER A 206 -6.04 3.23 -22.44
C SER A 206 -5.90 4.64 -23.02
N PRO A 207 -6.12 5.70 -22.22
CA PRO A 207 -5.84 7.07 -22.66
C PRO A 207 -4.34 7.22 -23.01
N PRO A 208 -3.97 8.26 -23.77
CA PRO A 208 -2.57 8.55 -24.05
C PRO A 208 -1.76 8.62 -22.75
N ARG A 209 -0.56 8.02 -22.74
CA ARG A 209 0.32 7.98 -21.56
C ARG A 209 0.54 9.36 -20.93
N SER A 210 0.71 10.40 -21.75
CA SER A 210 0.88 11.77 -21.29
C SER A 210 -0.30 12.32 -20.50
N GLU A 211 -1.53 11.86 -20.79
CA GLU A 211 -2.71 12.22 -20.02
C GLU A 211 -2.73 11.52 -18.66
N ALA A 212 -2.34 10.24 -18.61
CA ALA A 212 -2.23 9.48 -17.37
C ALA A 212 -1.14 10.05 -16.44
N GLU A 213 0.05 10.36 -16.98
CA GLU A 213 1.13 11.01 -16.24
C GLU A 213 0.69 12.38 -15.67
N ARG A 214 -0.02 13.17 -16.48
CA ARG A 214 -0.56 14.47 -16.02
C ARG A 214 -1.58 14.29 -14.90
N ALA A 215 -2.50 13.34 -15.03
CA ALA A 215 -3.50 13.06 -14.00
C ALA A 215 -2.85 12.63 -12.68
N LEU A 216 -1.81 11.80 -12.74
CA LEU A 216 -1.04 11.40 -11.56
C LEU A 216 -0.33 12.58 -10.91
N PHE A 217 0.31 13.45 -11.70
CA PHE A 217 0.99 14.64 -11.19
C PHE A 217 0.03 15.63 -10.53
N GLU A 218 -1.14 15.87 -11.12
CA GLU A 218 -2.15 16.74 -10.51
C GLU A 218 -2.78 16.10 -9.25
N ALA A 219 -2.92 14.77 -9.19
CA ALA A 219 -3.35 14.07 -7.99
C ALA A 219 -2.35 14.24 -6.83
N ASP A 220 -1.04 14.16 -7.11
CA ASP A 220 0.01 14.39 -6.10
C ASP A 220 0.03 15.84 -5.61
N LYS A 221 -0.11 16.83 -6.51
CA LYS A 221 -0.25 18.24 -6.10
C LYS A 221 -1.48 18.50 -5.23
N ALA A 222 -2.59 17.84 -5.53
CA ALA A 222 -3.82 17.97 -4.75
C ALA A 222 -3.73 17.28 -3.38
N ARG A 223 -2.76 16.37 -3.21
CA ARG A 223 -2.54 15.64 -1.96
C ARG A 223 -2.06 16.59 -0.88
N LYS A 224 -2.81 16.64 0.23
CA LYS A 224 -2.37 17.38 1.41
C LYS A 224 -1.33 16.54 2.15
N PRO A 225 -0.12 17.07 2.41
CA PRO A 225 0.89 16.33 3.17
C PRO A 225 0.39 16.09 4.60
N LEU A 226 0.87 14.99 5.18
CA LEU A 226 0.68 14.66 6.59
C LEU A 226 1.12 15.84 7.49
N ILE A 227 0.45 16.01 8.63
CA ILE A 227 0.80 17.08 9.57
C ILE A 227 2.24 16.92 10.06
N ALA A 228 2.72 15.68 10.22
CA ALA A 228 4.09 15.36 10.57
C ALA A 228 5.09 15.91 9.55
N ALA A 229 4.85 15.67 8.25
CA ALA A 229 5.69 16.18 7.18
C ALA A 229 5.68 17.73 7.13
N ARG A 230 4.52 18.35 7.37
CA ARG A 230 4.41 19.82 7.47
C ARG A 230 5.20 20.37 8.67
N VAL A 231 5.19 19.67 9.79
CA VAL A 231 5.97 20.01 10.99
C VAL A 231 7.47 19.87 10.71
N GLU A 232 7.91 18.78 10.09
CA GLU A 232 9.32 18.55 9.75
C GLU A 232 9.86 19.63 8.79
N VAL A 233 9.10 19.99 7.75
CA VAL A 233 9.45 21.09 6.84
C VAL A 233 9.52 22.43 7.58
N ALA A 234 8.54 22.73 8.44
CA ALA A 234 8.54 23.94 9.24
C ALA A 234 9.74 24.00 10.19
N MET A 235 10.07 22.88 10.85
CA MET A 235 11.24 22.78 11.73
C MET A 235 12.55 22.98 10.97
N ARG A 236 12.71 22.36 9.80
CA ARG A 236 13.88 22.57 8.94
C ARG A 236 14.03 24.04 8.51
N SER A 237 12.92 24.73 8.24
CA SER A 237 12.94 26.16 7.92
C SER A 237 13.31 27.06 9.11
N GLN A 238 13.17 26.56 10.35
CA GLN A 238 13.50 27.26 11.58
C GLN A 238 14.86 26.88 12.18
N LEU A 239 15.59 25.90 11.64
CA LEU A 239 16.92 25.48 12.17
C LEU A 239 17.97 26.61 12.24
N ASN A 240 17.75 27.74 11.55
CA ASN A 240 18.58 28.94 11.63
C ASN A 240 18.19 29.90 12.77
N LEU A 241 17.12 29.61 13.52
CA LEU A 241 16.59 30.38 14.64
C LEU A 241 16.45 29.41 15.83
N ALA A 242 17.03 29.74 16.99
CA ALA A 242 17.21 28.80 18.11
C ALA A 242 15.93 28.29 18.80
N ASP A 243 14.73 28.48 18.22
CA ASP A 243 13.44 28.27 18.86
C ASP A 243 12.51 27.33 18.07
N GLY A 244 12.97 26.12 17.77
CA GLY A 244 12.16 25.01 17.23
C GLY A 244 11.12 24.47 18.24
N THR A 245 10.34 25.35 18.85
CA THR A 245 9.31 25.00 19.83
C THR A 245 8.00 24.64 19.15
N ILE A 246 7.19 23.80 19.79
CA ILE A 246 5.87 23.44 19.27
C ILE A 246 4.95 24.65 19.08
N ILE A 247 5.16 25.72 19.87
CA ILE A 247 4.39 26.98 19.76
C ILE A 247 4.78 27.71 18.47
N ALA A 248 6.07 27.87 18.18
CA ALA A 248 6.54 28.53 16.97
C ALA A 248 6.10 27.79 15.69
N ILE A 249 6.15 26.45 15.72
CA ILE A 249 5.68 25.62 14.60
C ILE A 249 4.15 25.67 14.48
N SER A 250 3.43 25.70 15.61
CA SER A 250 1.98 25.93 15.63
C SER A 250 1.57 27.23 14.95
N ASP A 251 2.24 28.32 15.29
CA ASP A 251 1.97 29.64 14.72
C ASP A 251 2.26 29.67 13.22
N GLN A 252 3.39 29.10 12.78
CA GLN A 252 3.74 28.99 11.36
C GLN A 252 2.72 28.16 10.57
N LEU A 253 2.20 27.08 11.16
CA LEU A 253 1.22 26.21 10.52
C LEU A 253 -0.23 26.72 10.65
N GLY A 254 -0.46 27.80 11.39
CA GLY A 254 -1.78 28.37 11.67
C GLY A 254 -2.68 27.43 12.49
N LEU A 255 -2.10 26.62 13.38
CA LEU A 255 -2.82 25.60 14.16
C LEU A 255 -2.52 25.74 15.65
N PRO A 256 -3.54 25.77 16.54
CA PRO A 256 -3.32 25.73 17.98
C PRO A 256 -2.50 24.50 18.38
N SER A 257 -1.58 24.64 19.33
CA SER A 257 -0.66 23.55 19.72
C SER A 257 -1.36 22.27 20.16
N ARG A 258 -2.49 22.38 20.87
CA ARG A 258 -3.31 21.21 21.22
C ARG A 258 -3.91 20.51 19.99
N THR A 259 -4.28 21.26 18.96
CA THR A 259 -4.77 20.71 17.69
C THR A 259 -3.63 20.06 16.91
N LEU A 260 -2.45 20.68 16.91
CA LEU A 260 -1.25 20.12 16.28
C LEU A 260 -0.84 18.80 16.94
N GLN A 261 -0.75 18.78 18.26
CA GLN A 261 -0.46 17.57 19.05
C GLN A 261 -1.49 16.47 18.77
N ARG A 262 -2.79 16.77 18.85
CA ARG A 262 -3.85 15.79 18.53
C ARG A 262 -3.75 15.25 17.10
N LYS A 263 -3.38 16.09 16.13
CA LYS A 263 -3.20 15.66 14.73
C LYS A 263 -1.95 14.78 14.58
N LEU A 264 -0.86 15.10 15.28
CA LEU A 264 0.35 14.26 15.31
C LEU A 264 0.10 12.92 15.98
N GLU A 265 -0.64 12.92 17.10
CA GLU A 265 -1.08 11.72 17.79
C GLU A 265 -1.97 10.86 16.90
N ALA A 266 -2.91 11.48 16.18
CA ALA A 266 -3.70 10.80 15.16
C ALA A 266 -2.82 10.21 14.05
N GLU A 267 -1.68 10.86 13.76
CA GLU A 267 -0.63 10.39 12.85
C GLU A 267 0.36 9.38 13.45
N ARG A 268 0.11 8.89 14.67
CA ARG A 268 0.99 8.00 15.44
C ARG A 268 2.40 8.53 15.65
N THR A 269 2.55 9.84 15.69
CA THR A 269 3.82 10.49 15.97
C THR A 269 3.65 11.57 17.03
N SER A 270 4.74 12.26 17.37
CA SER A 270 4.71 13.40 18.26
C SER A 270 5.74 14.43 17.82
N PHE A 271 5.56 15.67 18.27
CA PHE A 271 6.53 16.74 18.01
C PHE A 271 7.95 16.34 18.47
N ARG A 272 8.05 15.65 19.61
CA ARG A 272 9.32 15.16 20.15
C ARG A 272 9.91 14.03 19.31
N ALA A 273 9.08 13.16 18.75
CA ALA A 273 9.56 12.09 17.86
C ALA A 273 10.17 12.70 16.59
N ILE A 274 9.51 13.70 15.99
CA ILE A 274 10.01 14.40 14.80
C ILE A 274 11.30 15.19 15.10
N LEU A 275 11.42 15.80 16.29
CA LEU A 275 12.64 16.46 16.74
C LEU A 275 13.86 15.54 16.85
N ASN A 276 13.63 14.25 17.08
CA ASN A 276 14.70 13.26 17.30
C ASN A 276 15.06 12.48 16.02
N THR A 277 14.50 12.86 14.87
CA THR A 277 14.79 12.29 13.54
C THR A 277 15.88 13.09 12.84
#